data_AF-A0A2M7I868-F1
#
_entry.id   AF-A0A2M7I868-F1
#
_cell.length_a   1.000
_cell.length_b   1.000
_cell.length_c   1.000
_cell.angle_alpha   90.00
_cell.angle_beta   90.00
_cell.angle_gamma   90.00
#
_symmetry.space_group_name_H-M   'P 1'
#
loop_
_entity.id
_entity.type
_entity.pdbx_description
1 polymer ?
#
loop_
_entity_poly.entity_id
_entity_poly.type
_entity_poly.pdbx_seq_one_letter_code
_entity_poly.pdbx_strand_id
1 'polypeptide(L)' 'MALLLASSGHGQAAATTDVDAVPHLDARGKAGYQQFLASPVPRAFAIAPGGAWGLSTEAGTTDL' A
#
# COMPACT_ATOMS: atom_id res chain seq x y z
N MET A 1 8.57 -37.93 -20.06
CA MET A 1 7.95 -37.63 -18.76
C MET A 1 8.72 -36.47 -18.15
N ALA A 2 8.17 -35.26 -18.22
CA ALA A 2 8.81 -34.05 -17.70
C ALA A 2 8.03 -33.60 -16.45
N LEU A 3 8.73 -33.53 -15.32
CA LEU A 3 8.18 -33.09 -14.06
C LEU A 3 8.08 -31.56 -14.08
N LEU A 4 6.85 -31.03 -14.13
CA LEU A 4 6.57 -29.61 -13.94
C LEU A 4 6.86 -29.28 -12.46
N LEU A 5 7.96 -28.57 -12.21
CA LEU A 5 8.20 -27.90 -10.94
C LEU A 5 7.19 -26.74 -10.84
N ALA A 6 6.04 -27.00 -10.21
CA ALA A 6 5.13 -25.93 -9.83
C ALA A 6 5.84 -25.10 -8.75
N SER A 7 6.35 -23.93 -9.12
CA SER A 7 6.83 -22.92 -8.19
C SER A 7 5.64 -22.33 -7.43
N SER A 8 5.22 -22.99 -6.35
CA SER A 8 4.28 -22.43 -5.37
C SER A 8 5.00 -21.46 -4.45
N GLY A 9 5.62 -20.43 -5.01
CA GLY A 9 6.13 -19.28 -4.25
C GLY A 9 4.99 -18.34 -3.92
N HIS A 10 4.17 -18.65 -2.93
CA HIS A 10 3.32 -17.62 -2.32
C HIS A 10 4.27 -16.67 -1.59
N GLY A 11 4.47 -15.46 -2.12
CA GLY A 11 5.28 -14.47 -1.43
C GLY A 11 4.65 -14.15 -0.08
N GLN A 12 5.37 -14.41 1.00
CA GLN A 12 4.98 -13.95 2.33
C GLN A 12 5.06 -12.42 2.34
N ALA A 13 3.93 -11.74 2.19
CA ALA A 13 3.81 -10.31 2.42
C ALA A 13 3.47 -10.07 3.90
N ALA A 14 3.98 -8.99 4.47
CA ALA A 14 3.53 -8.53 5.77
C ALA A 14 2.05 -8.11 5.70
N ALA A 15 1.41 -8.03 6.86
CA ALA A 15 0.07 -7.46 6.94
C ALA A 15 0.08 -6.02 6.41
N THR A 16 -0.95 -5.61 5.69
CA THR A 16 -1.07 -4.22 5.20
C THR A 16 -1.10 -3.19 6.33
N THR A 17 -1.40 -3.61 7.55
CA THR A 17 -1.36 -2.77 8.76
C THR A 17 0.05 -2.59 9.33
N ASP A 18 1.03 -3.36 8.85
CA ASP A 18 2.44 -3.20 9.23
C ASP A 18 3.07 -2.06 8.41
N VAL A 19 3.12 -0.88 9.04
CA VAL A 19 3.66 0.34 8.43
C VAL A 19 5.16 0.24 8.18
N ASP A 20 5.88 -0.52 9.00
CA ASP A 20 7.33 -0.65 8.90
C ASP A 20 7.77 -1.59 7.78
N ALA A 21 6.85 -2.45 7.32
CA ALA A 21 7.08 -3.32 6.17
C ALA A 21 6.95 -2.62 4.81
N VAL A 22 6.43 -1.39 4.75
CA VAL A 22 6.26 -0.68 3.47
C VAL A 22 7.60 -0.09 3.01
N PRO A 23 8.14 -0.57 1.87
CA PRO A 23 9.46 -0.14 1.42
C PRO A 23 9.45 1.32 0.94
N HIS A 24 10.62 1.95 0.96
CA HIS A 24 10.90 3.29 0.43
C HIS A 24 10.22 4.46 1.15
N LEU A 25 9.41 4.24 2.19
CA LEU A 25 8.82 5.33 2.97
C LEU A 25 9.76 5.82 4.07
N ASP A 26 9.97 7.14 4.11
CA ASP A 26 10.54 7.82 5.27
C ASP A 26 9.49 7.99 6.38
N ALA A 27 9.85 8.71 7.46
CA ALA A 27 8.94 8.94 8.58
C ALA A 27 7.63 9.66 8.16
N ARG A 28 7.71 10.60 7.20
CA ARG A 28 6.54 11.32 6.70
C ARG A 28 5.66 10.42 5.84
N GLY A 29 6.27 9.58 4.99
CA GLY A 29 5.60 8.56 4.22
C GLY A 29 4.86 7.54 5.09
N LYS A 30 5.50 7.05 6.15
CA LYS A 30 4.89 6.14 7.11
C LYS A 30 3.66 6.76 7.79
N ALA A 31 3.74 8.03 8.19
CA ALA A 31 2.58 8.75 8.74
C ALA A 31 1.45 8.91 7.69
N GLY A 32 1.78 9.20 6.44
CA GLY A 32 0.82 9.23 5.33
C GLY A 32 0.16 7.87 5.08
N TYR A 33 0.92 6.78 5.18
CA TYR A 33 0.39 5.43 5.05
C TYR A 33 -0.54 5.06 6.22
N GLN A 34 -0.24 5.47 7.45
CA GLN A 34 -1.17 5.34 8.58
C GLN A 34 -2.50 6.06 8.31
N GLN A 35 -2.46 7.26 7.72
CA GLN A 35 -3.66 7.99 7.31
C GLN A 35 -4.43 7.25 6.22
N PHE A 36 -3.74 6.65 5.24
CA PHE A 36 -4.36 5.76 4.27
C PHE A 36 -5.07 4.58 4.94
N LEU A 37 -4.44 3.91 5.90
CA LEU A 37 -5.07 2.78 6.60
C LEU A 37 -6.32 3.18 7.38
N ALA A 38 -6.34 4.40 7.94
CA ALA A 38 -7.48 4.95 8.67
C ALA A 38 -8.58 5.53 7.78
N SER A 39 -8.29 5.81 6.50
CA SER A 39 -9.25 6.42 5.59
C SER A 39 -10.35 5.43 5.17
N PRO A 40 -11.60 5.86 4.99
CA PRO A 40 -12.67 5.01 4.45
C PRO A 40 -12.36 4.59 3.00
N VAL A 41 -13.01 3.52 2.55
CA VAL A 41 -13.01 3.17 1.12
C VAL A 41 -14.04 4.02 0.35
N PRO A 42 -13.81 4.34 -0.93
CA PRO A 42 -12.63 4.00 -1.73
C PRO A 42 -11.44 4.95 -1.51
N ARG A 43 -10.23 4.38 -1.52
CA ARG A 43 -8.97 5.09 -1.29
C ARG A 43 -7.81 4.43 -2.02
N ALA A 44 -6.81 5.22 -2.38
CA ALA A 44 -5.59 4.77 -3.04
C ALA A 44 -4.36 5.45 -2.43
N PHE A 45 -3.27 4.69 -2.32
CA PHE A 45 -1.97 5.18 -1.92
C PHE A 45 -0.93 4.73 -2.95
N ALA A 46 -0.13 5.66 -3.46
CA ALA A 46 0.88 5.40 -4.47
C ALA A 46 2.26 5.85 -3.98
N ILE A 47 3.29 5.05 -4.29
CA ILE A 47 4.69 5.31 -3.95
C ILE A 47 5.49 5.36 -5.25
N ALA A 48 6.24 6.43 -5.46
CA ALA A 48 7.13 6.62 -6.59
C ALA A 48 8.58 6.22 -6.21
N PRO A 49 9.46 5.96 -7.21
CA PRO A 49 10.88 5.80 -6.95
C PRO A 49 11.46 6.96 -6.13
N GLY A 50 12.31 6.63 -5.16
CA GLY A 50 12.89 7.63 -4.24
C GLY A 50 12.02 7.99 -3.03
N GLY A 51 10.85 7.36 -2.87
CA GLY A 51 10.05 7.48 -1.63
C GLY A 51 9.02 8.61 -1.62
N ALA A 52 8.87 9.35 -2.72
CA ALA A 52 7.74 10.26 -2.87
C ALA A 52 6.42 9.48 -2.90
N TRP A 53 5.36 10.05 -2.35
CA TRP A 53 4.08 9.35 -2.18
C TRP A 53 2.89 10.30 -2.32
N GLY A 54 1.72 9.72 -2.58
CA GLY A 54 0.44 10.42 -2.62
C GLY A 54 -0.70 9.56 -2.07
N LEU A 55 -1.63 10.21 -1.38
CA LEU A 55 -2.89 9.63 -0.90
C LEU A 55 -4.04 10.30 -1.66
N SER A 56 -4.95 9.49 -2.19
CA SER A 56 -6.23 9.95 -2.71
C SER A 56 -7.34 9.19 -2.01
N THR A 57 -8.33 9.93 -1.53
CA THR A 57 -9.59 9.38 -1.04
C THR A 57 -10.70 9.90 -1.94
N GLU A 58 -11.84 9.22 -2.00
CA GLU A 58 -13.04 9.89 -2.47
C GLU A 58 -13.21 11.20 -1.69
N ALA A 59 -13.24 12.32 -2.40
CA ALA A 59 -13.82 13.53 -1.86
C ALA A 59 -15.31 13.19 -1.81
N GLY A 60 -15.80 12.79 -0.63
CA GLY A 60 -17.22 12.51 -0.44
C GLY A 60 -17.97 13.66 -1.08
N THR A 61 -18.71 13.34 -2.14
CA THR A 61 -19.45 14.30 -2.96
C THR A 61 -20.05 15.34 -2.02
N THR A 62 -19.43 16.52 -1.97
CA THR A 62 -20.02 17.68 -1.33
C THR A 62 -20.97 18.21 -2.38
N ASP A 63 -22.07 17.47 -2.55
CA ASP A 63 -23.23 17.93 -3.32
C ASP A 63 -23.83 19.08 -2.51
N LEU A 64 -23.57 20.29 -2.99
CA LEU A 64 -24.36 21.47 -2.71
C LEU A 64 -25.37 21.64 -3.84
#